data_AF-A0A149QIT0-F1
#
_entry.id   AF-A0A149QIT0-F1
#
_cell.length_a   1.000
_cell.length_b   1.000
_cell.length_c   1.000
_cell.angle_alpha   90.00
_cell.angle_beta   90.00
_cell.angle_gamma   90.00
#
_symmetry.space_group_name_H-M   'P 1'
#
loop_
_entity.id
_entity.type
_entity.pdbx_description
1 polymer ?
#
loop_
_entity_poly.entity_id
_entity_poly.type
_entity_poly.pdbx_seq_one_letter_code
_entity_poly.pdbx_strand_id
1 'polypeptide(L)'
;AIASPGFARQYFNDGMQAAALARAPMLVFNRKDELQWRFVRRLTRARLQPPLHYLPSSTGFVEAAACGLGWGMAPETLVAPAVRAGRVVVLEPRRWLDVPLYWQHAAVRSSTLQHITQALRTAASGTLR
;
A
#
# COMPACT_ATOMS: atom_id res chain seq x y z
N ALA A 1 4.91 3.04 -2.90
CA ALA A 1 5.39 1.66 -2.70
C ALA A 1 6.58 1.65 -1.75
N ILE A 2 6.74 0.58 -0.97
CA ILE A 2 7.83 0.39 -0.01
C ILE A 2 8.54 -0.94 -0.22
N ALA A 3 9.79 -1.00 0.22
CA ALA A 3 10.58 -2.23 0.39
C ALA A 3 11.71 -1.98 1.40
N SER A 4 12.39 -3.03 1.86
CA SER A 4 13.63 -2.86 2.63
C SER A 4 14.72 -2.17 1.78
N PRO A 5 15.67 -1.43 2.40
CA PRO A 5 16.77 -0.82 1.66
C PRO A 5 17.59 -1.82 0.83
N GLY A 6 17.80 -3.03 1.37
CA GLY A 6 18.52 -4.11 0.68
C GLY A 6 17.77 -4.58 -0.57
N PHE A 7 16.46 -4.81 -0.45
CA PHE A 7 15.62 -5.20 -1.58
C PHE A 7 15.58 -4.11 -2.66
N ALA A 8 15.45 -2.84 -2.25
CA ALA A 8 15.44 -1.69 -3.15
C ALA A 8 16.73 -1.61 -3.97
N ARG A 9 17.91 -1.77 -3.33
CA ARG A 9 19.19 -1.82 -4.04
C ARG A 9 19.31 -3.02 -4.97
N GLN A 10 18.82 -4.19 -4.56
CA GLN A 10 18.93 -5.41 -5.35
C GLN A 10 18.08 -5.35 -6.63
N TYR A 11 16.85 -4.87 -6.54
CA TYR A 11 15.89 -4.94 -7.65
C TYR A 11 15.66 -3.61 -8.38
N PHE A 12 15.86 -2.48 -7.71
CA PHE A 12 15.43 -1.16 -8.20
C PHE A 12 16.55 -0.11 -8.16
N ASN A 13 17.82 -0.53 -8.23
CA ASN A 13 18.95 0.41 -8.29
C ASN A 13 18.82 1.42 -9.44
N ASP A 14 18.32 0.96 -10.58
CA ASP A 14 18.09 1.77 -11.79
C ASP A 14 16.61 2.23 -11.91
N GLY A 15 15.89 2.21 -10.78
CA GLY A 15 14.48 2.57 -10.68
C GLY A 15 13.50 1.41 -10.93
N MET A 16 12.20 1.69 -10.76
CA MET A 16 11.12 0.72 -10.93
C MET A 16 10.73 0.51 -12.40
N GLN A 17 11.69 0.10 -13.24
CA GLN A 17 11.46 -0.17 -14.65
C GLN A 17 10.69 -1.48 -14.87
N ALA A 18 10.08 -1.65 -16.06
CA ALA A 18 9.28 -2.83 -16.38
C ALA A 18 10.02 -4.16 -16.17
N ALA A 19 11.30 -4.23 -16.56
CA ALA A 19 12.11 -5.45 -16.40
C ALA A 19 12.39 -5.77 -14.92
N ALA A 20 12.66 -4.75 -14.09
CA ALA A 20 12.85 -4.90 -12.65
C ALA A 20 11.54 -5.34 -11.97
N LEU A 21 10.44 -4.66 -12.28
CA LEU A 21 9.10 -4.96 -11.79
C LEU A 21 8.65 -6.38 -12.15
N ALA A 22 9.05 -6.92 -13.31
CA ALA A 22 8.73 -8.29 -13.73
C ALA A 22 9.45 -9.37 -12.89
N ARG A 23 10.57 -9.03 -12.26
CA ARG A 23 11.43 -9.98 -11.51
C ARG A 23 11.32 -9.83 -10.00
N ALA A 24 11.01 -8.62 -9.52
CA ALA A 24 10.96 -8.31 -8.10
C ALA A 24 9.71 -8.91 -7.44
N PRO A 25 9.86 -9.74 -6.38
CA PRO A 25 8.72 -10.24 -5.61
C PRO A 25 7.82 -9.11 -5.10
N MET A 26 6.52 -9.26 -5.33
CA MET A 26 5.50 -8.29 -4.96
C MET A 26 4.63 -8.85 -3.83
N LEU A 27 4.48 -8.07 -2.75
CA LEU A 27 3.58 -8.36 -1.66
C LEU A 27 2.16 -7.92 -2.05
N VAL A 28 1.19 -8.80 -1.86
CA VAL A 28 -0.23 -8.57 -2.19
C VAL A 28 -1.08 -8.99 -1.00
N PHE A 29 -2.04 -8.18 -0.57
CA PHE A 29 -2.85 -8.52 0.62
C PHE A 29 -3.76 -9.72 0.35
N ASN A 30 -4.50 -9.70 -0.76
CA ASN A 30 -5.35 -10.80 -1.21
C ASN A 30 -5.57 -10.74 -2.73
N ARG A 31 -6.31 -11.71 -3.29
CA ARG A 31 -6.59 -11.77 -4.75
C ARG A 31 -7.45 -10.63 -5.29
N LYS A 32 -8.16 -9.89 -4.42
CA LYS A 32 -8.98 -8.73 -4.78
C LYS A 32 -8.20 -7.41 -4.64
N ASP A 33 -6.97 -7.45 -4.14
CA ASP A 33 -6.13 -6.28 -3.96
C ASP A 33 -5.54 -5.85 -5.32
N GLU A 34 -6.11 -4.79 -5.88
CA GLU A 34 -5.64 -4.21 -7.12
C GLU A 34 -4.63 -3.07 -6.93
N LEU A 35 -4.31 -2.66 -5.70
CA LEU A 35 -3.50 -1.47 -5.46
C LEU A 35 -2.12 -1.58 -6.09
N GLN A 36 -1.50 -2.75 -5.95
CA GLN A 36 -0.19 -3.02 -6.53
C GLN A 36 -0.21 -2.88 -8.05
N TRP A 37 -1.23 -3.48 -8.69
CA TRP A 37 -1.39 -3.44 -10.13
C TRP A 37 -1.78 -2.06 -10.66
N ARG A 38 -2.62 -1.31 -9.95
CA ARG A 38 -2.94 0.09 -10.25
C ARG A 38 -1.68 0.95 -10.20
N PHE A 39 -0.79 0.69 -9.25
CA PHE A 39 0.48 1.38 -9.14
C PHE A 39 1.43 1.02 -10.29
N VAL A 40 1.61 -0.26 -10.62
CA VAL A 40 2.40 -0.71 -11.78
C VAL A 40 1.94 -0.05 -13.07
N ARG A 41 0.63 0.07 -13.28
CA ARG A 41 0.06 0.74 -14.48
C ARG A 41 0.40 2.24 -14.56
N ARG A 42 0.73 2.90 -13.45
CA ARG A 42 1.25 4.28 -13.44
C ARG A 42 2.75 4.34 -13.76
N LEU A 43 3.46 3.23 -13.70
CA LEU A 43 4.89 3.13 -14.01
C LEU A 43 5.14 2.69 -15.45
N THR A 44 4.37 1.71 -15.94
CA THR A 44 4.56 1.11 -17.25
C THR A 44 3.26 0.58 -17.85
N ARG A 45 3.21 0.47 -19.18
CA ARG A 45 2.13 -0.19 -19.93
C ARG A 45 2.38 -1.68 -20.17
N ALA A 46 3.55 -2.19 -19.78
CA ALA A 46 3.90 -3.60 -19.96
C ALA A 46 2.98 -4.52 -19.16
N ARG A 47 2.67 -5.69 -19.72
CA ARG A 47 1.99 -6.77 -18.99
C ARG A 47 3.05 -7.56 -18.22
N LEU A 48 2.95 -7.56 -16.90
CA LEU A 48 3.96 -8.17 -16.02
C LEU A 48 3.35 -9.36 -15.27
N GLN A 49 4.18 -10.37 -14.98
CA GLN A 49 3.84 -11.53 -14.14
C GLN A 49 4.97 -11.77 -13.12
N PRO A 50 5.13 -10.88 -12.12
CA PRO A 50 6.16 -11.05 -11.12
C PRO A 50 5.83 -12.16 -10.11
N PRO A 51 6.82 -12.67 -9.37
CA PRO A 51 6.57 -13.51 -8.20
C PRO A 51 5.69 -12.77 -7.18
N LEU A 52 4.70 -13.47 -6.61
CA LEU A 52 3.76 -12.88 -5.66
C LEU A 52 3.81 -13.59 -4.31
N HIS A 53 3.76 -12.81 -3.24
CA HIS A 53 3.48 -13.31 -1.89
C HIS A 53 2.15 -12.73 -1.39
N TYR A 54 1.22 -13.62 -1.04
CA TYR A 54 -0.05 -13.24 -0.45
C TYR A 54 0.07 -13.17 1.07
N LEU A 55 -0.26 -12.01 1.64
CA LEU A 55 -0.17 -11.78 3.07
C LEU A 55 -1.37 -10.98 3.58
N PRO A 56 -2.41 -11.65 4.10
CA PRO A 56 -3.65 -10.99 4.55
C PRO A 56 -3.50 -10.41 5.98
N SER A 57 -2.44 -9.64 6.22
CA SER A 57 -2.18 -8.94 7.48
C SER A 57 -1.61 -7.57 7.21
N SER A 58 -2.29 -6.50 7.65
CA SER A 58 -1.84 -5.13 7.37
C SER A 58 -0.51 -4.82 8.05
N THR A 59 -0.33 -5.19 9.31
CA THR A 59 0.92 -5.00 10.05
C THR A 59 2.01 -5.95 9.53
N GLY A 60 1.66 -7.21 9.29
CA GLY A 60 2.56 -8.20 8.70
C GLY A 60 3.09 -7.78 7.33
N PHE A 61 2.30 -7.04 6.55
CA PHE A 61 2.70 -6.53 5.23
C PHE A 61 3.92 -5.60 5.30
N VAL A 62 3.93 -4.66 6.24
CA VAL A 62 5.05 -3.73 6.43
C VAL A 62 6.28 -4.47 6.97
N GLU A 63 6.08 -5.40 7.90
CA GLU A 63 7.17 -6.22 8.43
C GLU A 63 7.78 -7.13 7.36
N ALA A 64 6.96 -7.76 6.51
CA ALA A 64 7.43 -8.57 5.39
C ALA A 64 8.26 -7.74 4.40
N ALA A 65 7.82 -6.51 4.11
CA ALA A 65 8.59 -5.58 3.28
C ALA A 65 9.93 -5.21 3.94
N ALA A 66 9.93 -4.95 5.25
CA ALA A 66 11.14 -4.66 6.03
C ALA A 66 12.12 -5.83 6.06
N CYS A 67 11.62 -7.07 6.11
CA CYS A 67 12.41 -8.29 6.03
C CYS A 67 12.89 -8.61 4.60
N GLY A 68 12.55 -7.79 3.60
CA GLY A 68 12.98 -7.99 2.22
C GLY A 68 12.25 -9.10 1.46
N LEU A 69 11.07 -9.53 1.93
CA LEU A 69 10.27 -10.54 1.23
C LEU A 69 9.64 -10.01 -0.07
N GLY A 70 9.57 -8.69 -0.23
CA GLY A 70 9.04 -8.08 -1.45
C GLY A 70 8.81 -6.60 -1.29
N TRP A 71 8.31 -5.99 -2.36
CA TRP A 71 7.84 -4.61 -2.35
C TRP A 71 6.30 -4.55 -2.39
N GLY A 72 5.71 -3.46 -1.93
CA GLY A 72 4.27 -3.25 -2.06
C GLY A 72 3.77 -1.86 -1.66
N MET A 73 2.53 -1.58 -2.01
CA MET A 73 1.76 -0.41 -1.61
C MET A 73 1.15 -0.65 -0.23
N ALA A 74 1.30 0.31 0.66
CA ALA A 74 0.72 0.31 1.99
C ALA A 74 0.34 1.76 2.37
N PRO A 75 -0.67 1.97 3.25
CA PRO A 75 -1.10 3.30 3.68
C PRO A 75 0.04 4.09 4.34
N GLU A 76 0.15 5.39 4.04
CA GLU A 76 1.22 6.26 4.57
C GLU A 76 1.31 6.21 6.10
N THR A 77 0.16 6.25 6.78
CA THR A 77 0.05 6.22 8.25
C THR A 77 0.62 4.93 8.85
N LEU A 78 0.41 3.79 8.19
CA LEU A 78 0.89 2.49 8.64
C LEU A 78 2.40 2.34 8.45
N VAL A 79 2.95 2.98 7.43
CA VAL A 79 4.35 2.83 7.02
C VAL A 79 5.29 3.84 7.69
N ALA A 80 4.76 5.01 8.10
CA ALA A 80 5.55 6.09 8.68
C ALA A 80 6.53 5.67 9.80
N PRO A 81 6.17 4.78 10.77
CA PRO A 81 7.12 4.32 11.78
C PRO A 81 8.30 3.54 11.20
N ALA A 82 8.04 2.64 10.23
CA ALA A 82 9.06 1.81 9.61
C ALA A 82 10.01 2.62 8.71
N VAL A 83 9.50 3.65 8.03
CA VAL A 83 10.32 4.60 7.26
C VAL A 83 11.22 5.41 8.18
N ARG A 84 10.67 5.95 9.27
CA ARG A 84 11.45 6.74 10.25
C ARG A 84 12.57 5.91 10.88
N ALA A 85 12.32 4.62 11.11
CA ALA A 85 13.31 3.68 11.63
C ALA A 85 14.29 3.17 10.55
N GLY A 86 14.18 3.60 9.28
CA GLY A 86 15.04 3.14 8.18
C GLY A 86 14.86 1.67 7.79
N ARG A 87 13.82 1.00 8.29
CA ARG A 87 13.55 -0.43 8.01
C ARG A 87 12.99 -0.65 6.61
N VAL A 88 12.29 0.35 6.09
CA VAL A 88 11.80 0.40 4.71
C VAL A 88 12.09 1.76 4.10
N VAL A 89 12.18 1.79 2.78
CA VAL A 89 12.29 3.01 1.97
C VAL A 89 11.07 3.16 1.08
N VAL A 90 10.73 4.41 0.74
CA VAL A 90 9.73 4.70 -0.28
C VAL A 90 10.41 4.64 -1.65
N LEU A 91 9.95 3.71 -2.50
CA LEU A 91 10.59 3.44 -3.80
C LEU A 91 10.37 4.55 -4.84
N GLU A 92 9.18 5.17 -4.82
CA GLU A 92 8.78 6.21 -5.78
C GLU A 92 8.08 7.35 -5.03
N PRO A 93 8.83 8.30 -4.45
CA PRO A 93 8.27 9.35 -3.60
C PRO A 93 7.30 10.30 -4.32
N ARG A 94 7.38 10.40 -5.65
CA ARG A 94 6.55 11.29 -6.48
C ARG A 94 5.31 10.62 -7.06
N ARG A 95 5.10 9.32 -6.78
CA ARG A 95 3.97 8.56 -7.31
C ARG A 95 3.30 7.81 -6.16
N TRP A 96 2.07 8.22 -5.84
CA TRP A 96 1.21 7.56 -4.86
C TRP A 96 -0.13 7.18 -5.49
N LEU A 97 -1.01 6.53 -4.73
CA LEU A 97 -2.39 6.27 -5.09
C LEU A 97 -3.29 6.85 -4.01
N ASP A 98 -4.14 7.80 -4.39
CA ASP A 98 -5.26 8.23 -3.55
C ASP A 98 -6.41 7.25 -3.71
N VAL A 99 -6.97 6.80 -2.57
CA VAL A 99 -8.08 5.85 -2.51
C VAL A 99 -9.19 6.53 -1.70
N PRO A 100 -10.28 6.99 -2.34
CA PRO A 100 -11.38 7.60 -1.63
C PRO A 100 -12.08 6.55 -0.75
N LEU A 101 -12.37 6.92 0.50
CA LEU A 101 -13.08 6.07 1.45
C LEU A 101 -14.51 6.57 1.64
N TYR A 102 -15.46 5.64 1.71
CA TYR A 102 -16.87 5.93 1.87
C TYR A 102 -17.42 5.22 3.10
N TRP A 103 -18.22 5.93 3.89
CA TRP A 103 -19.05 5.35 4.93
C TRP A 103 -20.47 5.20 4.39
N GLN A 104 -21.00 3.98 4.41
CA GLN A 104 -22.33 3.64 3.91
C GLN A 104 -23.11 2.93 4.99
N HIS A 105 -24.35 3.37 5.23
CA HIS A 105 -25.28 2.73 6.16
C HIS A 105 -26.70 2.77 5.59
N ALA A 106 -27.59 1.93 6.13
CA ALA A 106 -28.99 1.91 5.73
C ALA A 106 -29.68 3.26 5.99
N ALA A 107 -30.56 3.68 5.08
CA ALA A 107 -31.32 4.93 5.16
C ALA A 107 -32.49 4.83 6.16
N VAL A 108 -32.17 4.63 7.44
CA VAL A 108 -33.14 4.50 8.54
C VAL A 108 -32.96 5.61 9.56
N ARG A 109 -34.05 6.00 10.22
CA ARG A 109 -34.01 6.98 11.31
C ARG A 109 -33.45 6.30 12.58
N SER A 110 -32.14 6.37 12.76
CA SER A 110 -31.44 5.82 13.92
C SER A 110 -30.45 6.83 14.48
N SER A 111 -30.66 7.24 15.73
CA SER A 111 -29.73 8.11 16.47
C SER A 111 -28.36 7.43 16.64
N THR A 112 -28.32 6.11 16.83
CA THR A 112 -27.07 5.34 16.90
C THR A 112 -26.26 5.46 15.60
N LEU A 113 -26.88 5.30 14.43
CA LEU A 113 -26.18 5.46 13.15
C LEU A 113 -25.73 6.91 12.91
N GLN A 114 -26.49 7.89 13.39
CA GLN A 114 -26.07 9.30 13.34
C GLN A 114 -24.82 9.54 14.20
N HIS A 115 -24.77 9.01 15.42
CA HIS A 115 -23.60 9.12 16.29
C HIS A 115 -22.37 8.41 15.72
N ILE A 116 -22.53 7.18 15.19
CA ILE A 116 -21.43 6.45 14.53
C ILE A 116 -20.92 7.22 13.32
N THR A 117 -21.83 7.75 12.49
CA THR A 117 -21.47 8.58 11.32
C THR A 117 -20.65 9.79 11.74
N GLN A 118 -21.07 10.50 12.79
CA GLN A 118 -20.34 11.68 13.26
C GLN A 118 -18.96 11.31 13.82
N ALA A 119 -18.86 10.21 14.58
CA ALA A 119 -17.60 9.72 15.11
C ALA A 119 -16.61 9.33 13.99
N LEU A 120 -17.09 8.59 12.99
CA LEU A 120 -16.27 8.18 11.83
C LEU A 120 -15.81 9.39 11.00
N ARG A 121 -16.70 10.35 10.75
CA ARG A 121 -16.34 11.59 10.01
C ARG A 121 -15.29 12.41 10.77
N THR A 122 -15.43 12.52 12.09
CA THR A 122 -14.49 13.25 12.95
C THR A 122 -13.11 12.58 12.94
N ALA A 123 -13.07 11.25 13.08
CA ALA A 123 -11.81 10.49 13.02
C ALA A 123 -11.16 10.57 11.62
N ALA A 124 -11.98 10.47 10.56
CA ALA A 124 -11.54 10.58 9.17
C ALA A 124 -10.92 11.95 8.88
N SER A 125 -11.53 13.06 9.32
CA SER A 125 -11.00 14.41 9.06
C SER A 125 -9.65 14.68 9.71
N GLY A 126 -9.28 13.93 10.76
CA GLY A 126 -7.98 14.06 11.41
C GLY A 126 -6.89 13.15 10.83
N THR A 127 -7.24 12.18 9.98
CA THR A 127 -6.32 11.10 9.57
C THR A 127 -6.27 10.83 8.06
N LEU A 128 -7.26 11.31 7.31
CA LEU A 128 -7.37 11.18 5.85
C LEU A 128 -7.30 12.56 5.19
N ARG A 129 -6.92 12.57 3.91
CA ARG A 129 -6.91 13.77 3.06
C ARG A 129 -8.17 13.83 2.21
#